data_AF-A0A4V1UUQ8-F1
#
_entry.id   AF-A0A4V1UUQ8-F1
#
_cell.length_a   1.000
_cell.length_b   1.000
_cell.length_c   1.000
_cell.angle_alpha   90.00
_cell.angle_beta   90.00
_cell.angle_gamma   90.00
#
_symmetry.space_group_name_H-M   'P 1'
#
loop_
_entity.id
_entity.type
_entity.pdbx_description
1 polymer ?
#
loop_
_entity_poly.entity_id
_entity_poly.type
_entity_poly.pdbx_seq_one_letter_code
_entity_poly.pdbx_strand_id
1 'polypeptide(L)'
;MYSRPHKKGRKIFGNTADNLCKYGEPWRLGANEATEVEFFKPVVFGGKVVQQGRYVMYCIPHPDKWTIILNTNLYAWGLHINPEYDVLRVDVPVQELSPALEDFTMVFVPSEGGADLLMAWDNVKVLLPIQYQL
;
A
#
# COMPACT_ATOMS: atom_id res chain seq x y z
N MET A 1 3.50 10.42 0.80
CA MET A 1 3.52 10.91 -0.60
C MET A 1 3.26 9.72 -1.50
N TYR A 2 2.42 9.85 -2.53
CA TYR A 2 2.21 8.78 -3.50
C TYR A 2 1.82 9.35 -4.86
N SER A 3 2.10 8.59 -5.92
CA SER A 3 1.65 8.88 -7.28
C SER A 3 0.28 8.26 -7.54
N ARG A 4 -0.58 8.95 -8.30
CA ARG A 4 -1.99 8.59 -8.51
C ARG A 4 -2.26 8.08 -9.95
N PRO A 5 -1.85 6.84 -10.33
CA PRO A 5 -2.06 6.34 -11.69
C PRO A 5 -3.54 6.10 -12.01
N HIS A 6 -3.87 6.27 -13.29
CA HIS A 6 -5.21 6.10 -13.85
C HIS A 6 -5.35 4.71 -14.49
N LYS A 7 -6.55 4.11 -14.53
CA LYS A 7 -6.74 2.82 -15.21
C LYS A 7 -6.59 2.95 -16.72
N LYS A 8 -7.20 3.94 -17.34
CA LYS A 8 -7.27 4.14 -18.80
C LYS A 8 -7.71 2.87 -19.54
N GLY A 9 -8.72 2.17 -19.01
CA GLY A 9 -9.23 0.92 -19.57
C GLY A 9 -8.33 -0.32 -19.38
N ARG A 10 -7.20 -0.19 -18.69
CA ARG A 10 -6.28 -1.30 -18.42
C ARG A 10 -6.80 -2.18 -17.28
N LYS A 11 -6.47 -3.47 -17.35
CA LYS A 11 -6.70 -4.42 -16.26
C LYS A 11 -5.66 -4.18 -15.16
N ILE A 12 -6.11 -3.97 -13.94
CA ILE A 12 -5.21 -3.59 -12.84
C ILE A 12 -4.58 -4.83 -12.22
N PHE A 13 -5.37 -5.66 -11.55
CA PHE A 13 -4.88 -6.81 -10.79
C PHE A 13 -5.09 -8.14 -11.55
N GLY A 14 -4.13 -9.05 -11.49
CA GLY A 14 -4.23 -10.37 -12.12
C GLY A 14 -2.89 -11.08 -12.29
N ASN A 15 -2.88 -12.18 -13.04
CA ASN A 15 -1.70 -13.04 -13.23
C ASN A 15 -1.12 -12.98 -14.64
N THR A 16 -1.62 -12.11 -15.53
CA THR A 16 -1.15 -12.04 -16.92
C THR A 16 -0.17 -10.91 -17.14
N ALA A 17 0.49 -10.91 -18.30
CA ALA A 17 1.38 -9.82 -18.70
C ALA A 17 0.66 -8.48 -18.92
N ASP A 18 -0.65 -8.51 -19.14
CA ASP A 18 -1.47 -7.32 -19.40
C ASP A 18 -1.92 -6.59 -18.11
N ASN A 19 -1.74 -7.23 -16.95
CA ASN A 19 -2.07 -6.64 -15.67
C ASN A 19 -0.96 -5.69 -15.20
N LEU A 20 -1.34 -4.48 -14.78
CA LEU A 20 -0.39 -3.51 -14.23
C LEU A 20 0.21 -3.97 -12.90
N CYS A 21 -0.59 -4.64 -12.08
CA CYS A 21 -0.23 -5.14 -10.76
C CYS A 21 -0.40 -6.66 -10.78
N LYS A 22 0.71 -7.37 -10.97
CA LYS A 22 0.70 -8.84 -10.99
C LYS A 22 0.57 -9.38 -9.57
N TYR A 23 -0.27 -10.40 -9.37
CA TYR A 23 -0.36 -11.03 -8.06
C TYR A 23 0.94 -11.75 -7.70
N GLY A 24 1.29 -11.69 -6.41
CA GLY A 24 2.55 -12.26 -5.90
C GLY A 24 3.80 -11.45 -6.21
N GLU A 25 3.70 -10.36 -6.97
CA GLU A 25 4.82 -9.50 -7.32
C GLU A 25 4.78 -8.16 -6.57
N PRO A 26 5.94 -7.58 -6.20
CA PRO A 26 5.98 -6.26 -5.57
C PRO A 26 5.43 -5.16 -6.47
N TRP A 27 4.53 -4.34 -5.92
CA TRP A 27 4.01 -3.12 -6.53
C TRP A 27 4.23 -1.93 -5.60
N ARG A 28 4.78 -0.86 -6.15
CA ARG A 28 5.15 0.38 -5.45
C ARG A 28 4.00 1.21 -4.89
N LEU A 29 2.75 0.72 -4.93
CA LEU A 29 1.53 1.46 -4.54
C LEU A 29 1.47 2.84 -5.24
N GLY A 30 1.66 2.86 -6.56
CA GLY A 30 1.78 4.09 -7.34
C GLY A 30 2.41 3.85 -8.70
N ALA A 31 2.91 4.91 -9.33
CA ALA A 31 3.62 4.89 -10.60
C ALA A 31 4.89 5.74 -10.52
N ASN A 32 5.92 5.35 -11.27
CA ASN A 32 7.24 5.96 -11.34
C ASN A 32 7.99 5.95 -9.99
N GLU A 33 7.70 6.90 -9.10
CA GLU A 33 8.31 7.04 -7.78
C GLU A 33 7.79 6.01 -6.76
N ALA A 34 8.59 5.77 -5.73
CA ALA A 34 8.18 4.95 -4.59
C ALA A 34 7.17 5.72 -3.73
N THR A 35 6.17 5.03 -3.20
CA THR A 35 5.27 5.61 -2.21
C THR A 35 5.98 5.70 -0.86
N GLU A 36 5.90 6.87 -0.22
CA GLU A 36 6.54 7.15 1.06
C GLU A 36 5.49 7.45 2.13
N VAL A 37 5.75 6.98 3.35
CA VAL A 37 4.98 7.31 4.55
C VAL A 37 5.91 7.81 5.64
N GLU A 38 5.50 8.84 6.36
CA GLU A 38 6.27 9.41 7.46
C GLU A 38 5.40 9.43 8.72
N PHE A 39 5.93 8.85 9.79
CA PHE A 39 5.33 8.87 11.11
C PHE A 39 6.13 9.81 11.99
N PHE A 40 5.45 10.76 12.64
CA PHE A 40 6.06 11.75 13.55
C PHE A 40 6.15 11.29 15.01
N LYS A 41 5.65 10.09 15.28
CA LYS A 41 5.73 9.38 16.57
C LYS A 41 5.60 7.88 16.30
N PRO A 42 5.92 7.01 17.28
CA PRO A 42 5.59 5.60 17.16
C PRO A 42 4.09 5.37 16.95
N VAL A 43 3.74 4.38 16.13
CA VAL A 43 2.36 3.99 15.80
C VAL A 43 2.21 2.47 15.79
N VAL A 44 0.98 1.98 15.87
CA VAL A 44 0.66 0.57 15.58
C VAL A 44 0.15 0.47 14.14
N PHE A 45 0.94 -0.09 13.25
CA PHE A 45 0.63 -0.31 11.83
C PHE A 45 0.18 -1.75 11.64
N GLY A 46 -1.13 -1.96 11.42
CA GLY A 46 -1.68 -3.30 11.23
C GLY A 46 -1.37 -4.28 12.37
N GLY A 47 -1.43 -3.80 13.62
CA GLY A 47 -1.12 -4.58 14.81
C GLY A 47 0.36 -4.68 15.17
N LYS A 48 1.27 -4.03 14.42
CA LYS A 48 2.72 -4.03 14.68
C LYS A 48 3.23 -2.65 15.04
N VAL A 49 4.07 -2.56 16.06
CA VAL A 49 4.68 -1.29 16.46
C VAL A 49 5.70 -0.83 15.42
N VAL A 50 5.59 0.42 14.99
CA VAL A 50 6.51 1.09 14.08
C VAL A 50 7.06 2.31 14.78
N GLN A 51 8.37 2.51 14.69
CA GLN A 51 9.02 3.68 15.26
C GLN A 51 8.71 4.93 14.42
N GLN A 52 8.92 6.09 15.03
CA GLN A 52 8.95 7.36 14.30
C GLN A 52 9.98 7.28 13.17
N GLY A 53 9.63 7.79 11.99
CA GLY A 53 10.53 7.80 10.86
C GLY A 53 9.79 7.85 9.53
N ARG A 54 10.59 7.93 8.46
CA ARG A 54 10.12 7.86 7.08
C ARG A 54 10.47 6.51 6.48
N TYR A 55 9.54 5.96 5.72
CA TYR A 55 9.64 4.64 5.10
C TYR A 55 9.12 4.69 3.67
N VAL A 56 9.69 3.84 2.82
CA VAL A 56 9.02 3.41 1.59
C VAL A 56 7.93 2.41 1.96
N MET A 57 6.77 2.55 1.33
CA MET A 57 5.66 1.62 1.46
C MET A 57 5.31 1.03 0.10
N TYR A 58 5.28 -0.29 0.02
CA TYR A 58 4.87 -1.04 -1.16
C TYR A 58 3.95 -2.19 -0.75
N CYS A 59 3.37 -2.88 -1.73
CA CYS A 59 2.57 -4.07 -1.45
C CYS A 59 2.90 -5.23 -2.38
N ILE A 60 2.49 -6.42 -1.97
CA ILE A 60 2.37 -7.60 -2.82
C ILE A 60 0.87 -7.93 -2.87
N PRO A 61 0.19 -7.71 -4.01
CA PRO A 61 -1.23 -7.99 -4.11
C PRO A 61 -1.47 -9.49 -4.32
N HIS A 62 -2.56 -9.98 -3.74
CA HIS A 62 -3.17 -11.29 -4.01
C HIS A 62 -4.69 -11.10 -4.22
N PRO A 63 -5.42 -12.11 -4.71
CA PRO A 63 -6.88 -12.00 -4.90
C PRO A 63 -7.66 -11.69 -3.62
N ASP A 64 -7.20 -12.19 -2.47
CA ASP A 64 -7.90 -12.17 -1.19
C ASP A 64 -7.26 -11.21 -0.16
N LYS A 65 -6.01 -10.80 -0.37
CA LYS A 65 -5.28 -9.91 0.52
C LYS A 65 -4.20 -9.12 -0.19
N TRP A 66 -3.80 -7.99 0.38
CA TRP A 66 -2.53 -7.34 0.06
C TRP A 66 -1.59 -7.48 1.25
N THR A 67 -0.37 -7.94 1.01
CA THR A 67 0.71 -7.81 1.99
C THR A 67 1.29 -6.41 1.83
N ILE A 68 1.15 -5.55 2.84
CA ILE A 68 1.71 -4.20 2.88
C ILE A 68 3.04 -4.24 3.63
N ILE A 69 4.05 -3.57 3.09
CA ILE A 69 5.43 -3.62 3.58
C ILE A 69 5.95 -2.21 3.80
N LEU A 70 6.62 -2.00 4.94
CA LEU A 70 7.45 -0.81 5.19
C LEU A 70 8.92 -1.18 5.02
N ASN A 71 9.67 -0.32 4.34
CA ASN A 71 11.07 -0.54 3.96
C ASN A 71 11.90 0.74 4.19
N THR A 72 13.14 0.61 4.64
CA THR A 72 14.01 1.76 4.98
C THR A 72 14.81 2.31 3.81
N ASN A 73 14.79 1.69 2.63
CA ASN A 73 15.52 2.16 1.46
C ASN A 73 14.81 3.32 0.76
N LEU A 74 14.93 4.53 1.31
CA LEU A 74 14.28 5.75 0.82
C LEU A 74 14.75 6.21 -0.58
N TYR A 75 15.91 5.75 -1.05
CA TYR A 75 16.52 6.23 -2.30
C TYR A 75 16.38 5.24 -3.47
N ALA A 76 15.49 4.27 -3.36
CA ALA A 76 15.19 3.36 -4.47
C ALA A 76 14.52 4.13 -5.62
N TRP A 77 15.29 4.53 -6.62
CA TRP A 77 14.75 5.01 -7.89
C TRP A 77 14.07 3.84 -8.63
N GLY A 78 12.77 3.97 -8.91
CA GLY A 78 12.01 2.95 -9.65
C GLY A 78 11.59 1.73 -8.81
N LEU A 79 11.46 0.55 -9.46
CA LEU A 79 10.92 -0.68 -8.84
C LEU A 79 11.99 -1.55 -8.17
N HIS A 80 13.16 -1.01 -7.81
CA HIS A 80 14.21 -1.77 -7.14
C HIS A 80 13.92 -1.90 -5.64
N ILE A 81 12.82 -2.58 -5.33
CA ILE A 81 12.49 -2.98 -3.96
C ILE A 81 13.51 -4.05 -3.56
N ASN A 82 14.37 -3.74 -2.59
CA ASN A 82 15.24 -4.73 -1.95
C ASN A 82 14.62 -5.17 -0.61
N PRO A 83 14.12 -6.43 -0.51
CA PRO A 83 13.51 -6.96 0.70
C PRO A 83 14.43 -7.01 1.93
N GLU A 84 15.75 -6.91 1.77
CA GLU A 84 16.71 -6.87 2.90
C GLU A 84 16.49 -5.66 3.82
N TYR A 85 15.85 -4.60 3.32
CA TYR A 85 15.51 -3.40 4.08
C TYR A 85 14.07 -3.39 4.61
N ASP A 86 13.33 -4.49 4.47
CA ASP A 86 11.97 -4.60 5.00
C ASP A 86 11.99 -4.55 6.54
N VAL A 87 11.18 -3.65 7.10
CA VAL A 87 11.02 -3.49 8.56
C VAL A 87 9.92 -4.41 9.08
N LEU A 88 8.82 -4.48 8.34
CA LEU A 88 7.66 -5.28 8.69
C LEU A 88 6.79 -5.55 7.47
N ARG A 89 5.96 -6.59 7.60
CA ARG A 89 4.92 -6.96 6.65
C ARG A 89 3.59 -7.15 7.38
N VAL A 90 2.50 -6.67 6.81
CA VAL A 90 1.13 -6.82 7.33
C VAL A 90 0.22 -7.29 6.21
N ASP A 91 -0.53 -8.35 6.45
CA ASP A 91 -1.57 -8.78 5.53
C ASP A 91 -2.88 -8.02 5.82
N VAL A 92 -3.49 -7.48 4.77
CA VAL A 92 -4.75 -6.75 4.84
C VAL A 92 -5.74 -7.38 3.86
N PRO A 93 -6.96 -7.77 4.30
CA PRO A 93 -7.91 -8.44 3.43
C PRO A 93 -8.43 -7.51 2.33
N VAL A 94 -8.55 -8.06 1.13
CA VAL A 94 -9.19 -7.41 -0.02
C VAL A 94 -10.69 -7.34 0.23
N GLN A 95 -11.27 -6.19 -0.11
CA GLN A 95 -12.70 -5.97 -0.16
C GLN A 95 -13.08 -5.52 -1.56
N GLU A 96 -14.25 -5.95 -2.02
CA GLU A 96 -14.81 -5.41 -3.26
C GLU A 96 -15.23 -3.95 -3.08
N LEU A 97 -15.04 -3.18 -4.14
CA LEU A 97 -15.43 -1.79 -4.24
C LEU A 97 -16.33 -1.58 -5.46
N SER A 98 -17.51 -1.01 -5.21
CA SER A 98 -18.46 -0.60 -6.24
C SER A 98 -18.98 0.80 -5.93
N PRO A 99 -18.90 1.77 -6.87
CA PRO A 99 -18.33 1.63 -8.21
C PRO A 99 -16.80 1.50 -8.21
N ALA A 100 -16.24 0.95 -9.30
CA ALA A 100 -14.79 0.88 -9.49
C ALA A 100 -14.16 2.29 -9.61
N LEU A 101 -12.95 2.46 -9.08
CA LEU A 101 -12.21 3.73 -9.17
C LEU A 101 -11.28 3.78 -10.38
N GLU A 102 -11.36 4.89 -11.13
CA GLU A 102 -10.47 5.17 -12.26
C GLU A 102 -9.04 5.49 -11.79
N ASP A 103 -8.90 6.20 -10.68
CA ASP A 103 -7.60 6.61 -10.15
C ASP A 103 -7.26 5.79 -8.91
N PHE A 104 -6.02 5.30 -8.83
CA PHE A 104 -5.52 4.73 -7.58
C PHE A 104 -5.69 5.78 -6.47
N THR A 105 -6.21 5.39 -5.32
CA THR A 105 -6.55 6.35 -4.27
C THR A 105 -6.06 5.83 -2.93
N MET A 106 -5.33 6.69 -2.22
CA MET A 106 -4.97 6.50 -0.83
C MET A 106 -5.54 7.64 0.02
N VAL A 107 -6.25 7.31 1.09
CA VAL A 107 -6.83 8.29 2.02
C VAL A 107 -6.81 7.74 3.45
N PHE A 108 -6.50 8.62 4.41
CA PHE A 108 -6.67 8.30 5.82
C PHE A 108 -8.11 8.60 6.23
N VAL A 109 -8.81 7.58 6.70
CA VAL A 109 -10.18 7.68 7.23
C VAL A 109 -10.08 7.62 8.75
N PRO A 110 -10.63 8.58 9.51
CA PRO A 110 -10.61 8.52 10.96
C PRO A 110 -11.21 7.22 11.49
N SER A 111 -10.54 6.58 12.44
CA SER A 111 -11.01 5.38 13.14
C SER A 111 -10.70 5.49 14.64
N GLU A 112 -11.29 4.61 15.45
CA GLU A 112 -11.11 4.66 16.90
C GLU A 112 -9.63 4.54 17.29
N GLY A 113 -9.11 5.53 18.02
CA GLY A 113 -7.70 5.56 18.45
C GLY A 113 -6.69 5.85 17.32
N GLY A 114 -7.13 6.18 16.11
CA GLY A 114 -6.24 6.30 14.96
C GLY A 114 -6.88 6.71 13.64
N ALA A 115 -6.42 6.10 12.57
CA ALA A 115 -7.00 6.19 11.24
C ALA A 115 -6.76 4.90 10.46
N ASP A 116 -7.67 4.57 9.57
CA ASP A 116 -7.48 3.53 8.57
C ASP A 116 -6.89 4.16 7.31
N LEU A 117 -5.76 3.63 6.84
CA LEU A 117 -5.27 3.91 5.51
C LEU A 117 -6.06 3.08 4.50
N LEU A 118 -7.04 3.72 3.85
CA LEU A 118 -7.76 3.17 2.72
C LEU A 118 -6.88 3.26 1.48
N MET A 119 -6.69 2.12 0.80
CA MET A 119 -6.04 2.04 -0.51
C MET A 119 -6.99 1.35 -1.48
N ALA A 120 -7.27 1.97 -2.62
CA ALA A 120 -8.23 1.44 -3.59
C ALA A 120 -7.83 1.74 -5.03
N TRP A 121 -8.04 0.76 -5.92
CA TRP A 121 -7.97 0.94 -7.37
C TRP A 121 -8.89 -0.07 -8.05
N ASP A 122 -9.51 0.32 -9.16
CA ASP A 122 -10.52 -0.52 -9.80
C ASP A 122 -11.62 -0.89 -8.79
N ASN A 123 -12.09 -2.13 -8.82
CA ASN A 123 -13.07 -2.70 -7.91
C ASN A 123 -12.44 -3.31 -6.63
N VAL A 124 -11.19 -2.98 -6.32
CA VAL A 124 -10.45 -3.53 -5.17
C VAL A 124 -10.13 -2.43 -4.18
N LYS A 125 -10.40 -2.67 -2.88
CA LYS A 125 -9.95 -1.83 -1.77
C LYS A 125 -9.39 -2.66 -0.63
N VAL A 126 -8.49 -2.06 0.14
CA VAL A 126 -8.01 -2.57 1.43
C VAL A 126 -8.04 -1.44 2.47
N LEU A 127 -8.22 -1.80 3.74
CA LEU A 127 -8.21 -0.88 4.88
C LEU A 127 -7.13 -1.33 5.85
N LEU A 128 -6.06 -0.56 5.96
CA LEU A 128 -4.97 -0.84 6.91
C LEU A 128 -5.17 0.01 8.18
N PRO A 129 -5.45 -0.60 9.34
CA PRO A 129 -5.58 0.15 10.59
C PRO A 129 -4.23 0.71 11.05
N ILE A 130 -4.22 1.99 11.44
CA ILE A 130 -3.06 2.67 12.04
C ILE A 130 -3.50 3.34 13.32
N GLN A 131 -3.03 2.86 14.47
CA GLN A 131 -3.36 3.42 15.78
C GLN A 131 -2.24 4.33 16.30
N TYR A 132 -2.64 5.41 16.97
CA TYR A 132 -1.74 6.45 17.48
C TYR A 132 -1.32 6.26 18.93
N GLN A 133 -1.92 5.28 19.61
CA GLN A 133 -1.67 4.89 20.99
C GLN A 133 -1.23 3.43 21.00
N LEU A 134 -0.20 3.13 21.81
CA LEU A 134 0.31 1.79 22.07
C LEU A 134 -0.46 1.13 23.19
#